data_AF-A0A6J4KBC4-F1
#
_entry.id   AF-A0A6J4KBC4-F1
#
_cell.length_a   1.000
_cell.length_b   1.000
_cell.length_c   1.000
_cell.angle_alpha   90.00
_cell.angle_beta   90.00
_cell.angle_gamma   90.00
#
_symmetry.space_group_name_H-M   'P 1'
#
loop_
_entity.id
_entity.type
_entity.pdbx_description
1 polymer ?
#
loop_
_entity_poly.entity_id
_entity_poly.type
_entity_poly.pdbx_seq_one_letter_code
_entity_poly.pdbx_strand_id
1 'polypeptide(L)'
;MTDFQDLPDLAAERLGGAVLLANDEFFAPKEGLLKPGAPEWREGEYTERGKWMDGWETRRHSPSHDWCIVRLGTPGIIRGVVVDTSFFRGNYPEHCSIEACAIHGTPS
;
A
#
# COMPACT_ATOMS: atom_id res chain seq x y z
N MET A 1 19.91 -4.87 -18.64
CA MET A 1 19.25 -3.68 -18.06
C MET A 1 18.94 -4.03 -16.62
N THR A 2 19.17 -3.12 -15.68
CA THR A 2 18.75 -3.28 -14.28
C THR A 2 17.23 -3.37 -14.22
N ASP A 3 16.68 -4.36 -13.51
CA ASP A 3 15.24 -4.42 -13.26
C ASP A 3 14.85 -3.24 -12.35
N PHE A 4 13.65 -2.68 -12.49
CA PHE A 4 13.26 -1.59 -11.59
C PHE A 4 13.13 -2.07 -10.14
N GLN A 5 12.91 -3.37 -9.92
CA GLN A 5 12.88 -3.99 -8.59
C GLN A 5 14.27 -4.05 -7.93
N ASP A 6 15.36 -3.90 -8.69
CA ASP A 6 16.71 -3.76 -8.14
C ASP A 6 17.02 -2.32 -7.69
N LEU A 7 16.13 -1.36 -7.97
CA LEU A 7 16.27 0.04 -7.55
C LEU A 7 15.76 0.25 -6.11
N PRO A 8 16.16 1.33 -5.43
CA PRO A 8 15.62 1.66 -4.12
C PRO A 8 14.10 1.84 -4.15
N ASP A 9 13.41 1.18 -3.23
CA ASP A 9 11.99 1.42 -2.98
C ASP A 9 11.81 2.80 -2.31
N LEU A 10 11.28 3.76 -3.07
CA LEU A 10 11.02 5.12 -2.62
C LEU A 10 9.88 5.20 -1.60
N ALA A 11 9.00 4.21 -1.53
CA ALA A 11 7.87 4.16 -0.59
C ALA A 11 8.23 3.50 0.75
N ALA A 12 9.42 2.91 0.86
CA ALA A 12 9.83 2.18 2.06
C ALA A 12 9.83 3.04 3.33
N GLU A 13 9.28 2.50 4.43
CA GLU A 13 9.22 3.17 5.74
C GLU A 13 10.61 3.59 6.25
N ARG A 14 11.64 2.78 5.98
CA ARG A 14 13.03 3.08 6.39
C ARG A 14 13.61 4.34 5.73
N LEU A 15 13.03 4.78 4.61
CA LEU A 15 13.39 6.03 3.95
C LEU A 15 12.47 7.19 4.38
N GLY A 16 11.52 6.95 5.28
CA GLY A 16 10.49 7.92 5.69
C GLY A 16 9.23 7.87 4.83
N GLY A 17 9.07 6.85 3.99
CA GLY A 17 7.83 6.61 3.26
C GLY A 17 6.67 6.32 4.22
N ALA A 18 5.48 6.82 3.90
CA ALA A 18 4.33 6.69 4.78
C ALA A 18 3.03 6.79 3.99
N VAL A 19 2.03 6.01 4.40
CA VAL A 19 0.66 6.17 3.91
C VAL A 19 -0.03 7.26 4.76
N LEU A 20 -0.23 8.44 4.17
CA LEU A 20 -0.72 9.62 4.87
C LEU A 20 -2.21 9.54 5.19
N LEU A 21 -2.98 9.06 4.22
CA LEU A 21 -4.45 9.05 4.26
C LEU A 21 -4.98 7.85 3.48
N ALA A 22 -6.13 7.35 3.90
CA ALA A 22 -6.97 6.47 3.11
C ALA A 22 -8.44 6.84 3.35
N ASN A 23 -9.31 6.55 2.39
CA ASN A 23 -10.73 6.84 2.54
C ASN A 23 -11.47 5.83 3.44
N ASP A 24 -10.96 4.60 3.54
CA ASP A 24 -11.49 3.54 4.37
C ASP A 24 -10.32 2.63 4.83
N GLU A 25 -10.40 2.11 6.05
CA GLU A 25 -9.41 1.21 6.65
C GLU A 25 -10.13 0.20 7.57
N PHE A 26 -11.31 -0.25 7.14
CA PHE A 26 -12.19 -1.00 8.01
C PHE A 26 -11.60 -2.36 8.39
N PHE A 27 -11.22 -3.20 7.43
CA PHE A 27 -10.79 -4.57 7.74
C PHE A 27 -9.30 -4.67 8.10
N ALA A 28 -8.45 -3.94 7.38
CA ALA A 28 -7.02 -3.90 7.65
C ALA A 28 -6.46 -2.48 7.41
N PRO A 29 -5.48 -2.02 8.22
CA PRO A 29 -4.98 -0.65 8.20
C PRO A 29 -4.13 -0.36 6.95
N LYS A 30 -4.19 0.88 6.45
CA LYS A 30 -3.44 1.31 5.24
C LYS A 30 -1.93 1.20 5.40
N GLU A 31 -1.41 1.34 6.63
CA GLU A 31 0.00 1.17 6.96
C GLU A 31 0.53 -0.23 6.59
N GLY A 32 -0.35 -1.23 6.48
CA GLY A 32 0.01 -2.56 5.99
C GLY A 32 0.63 -2.57 4.59
N LEU A 33 0.37 -1.55 3.75
CA LEU A 33 0.92 -1.46 2.40
C LEU A 33 2.44 -1.30 2.33
N LEU A 34 3.06 -0.72 3.36
CA LEU A 34 4.48 -0.35 3.34
C LEU A 34 5.34 -1.18 4.29
N LYS A 35 4.74 -2.18 4.95
CA LYS A 35 5.48 -3.04 5.88
C LYS A 35 6.64 -3.73 5.14
N PRO A 36 7.82 -3.79 5.75
CA PRO A 36 8.96 -4.47 5.15
C PRO A 36 8.77 -5.99 5.19
N GLY A 37 9.22 -6.67 4.15
CA GLY A 37 9.20 -8.14 4.05
C GLY A 37 8.13 -8.65 3.10
N ALA A 38 8.02 -9.97 3.00
CA ALA A 38 6.96 -10.62 2.23
C ALA A 38 5.66 -10.62 3.06
N PRO A 39 4.48 -10.48 2.43
CA PRO A 39 3.22 -10.53 3.15
C PRO A 39 3.05 -11.87 3.91
N GLU A 40 2.41 -11.82 5.08
CA GLU A 40 2.17 -13.00 5.91
C GLU A 40 0.72 -13.49 5.85
N TRP A 41 0.54 -14.81 5.88
CA TRP A 41 -0.76 -15.43 6.16
C TRP A 41 -0.75 -16.13 7.51
N ARG A 42 -1.69 -15.73 8.37
CA ARG A 42 -1.83 -16.29 9.72
C ARG A 42 -3.16 -17.03 9.82
N GLU A 43 -3.08 -18.36 9.90
CA GLU A 43 -4.26 -19.21 9.98
C GLU A 43 -4.95 -19.04 11.34
N GLY A 44 -6.26 -18.78 11.31
CA GLY A 44 -7.07 -18.63 12.52
C GLY A 44 -6.92 -17.30 13.26
N GLU A 45 -6.18 -16.32 12.71
CA GLU A 45 -6.04 -15.00 13.33
C GLU A 45 -7.15 -14.04 12.87
N TYR A 46 -7.81 -13.40 13.84
CA TYR A 46 -8.91 -12.47 13.63
C TYR A 46 -8.72 -11.23 14.49
N THR A 47 -9.16 -10.09 13.97
CA THR A 47 -9.34 -8.84 14.69
C THR A 47 -10.82 -8.67 15.05
N GLU A 48 -11.15 -7.60 15.79
CA GLU A 48 -12.55 -7.24 16.05
C GLU A 48 -13.36 -6.95 14.78
N ARG A 49 -12.69 -6.71 13.65
CA ARG A 49 -13.30 -6.30 12.39
C ARG A 49 -13.33 -7.41 11.34
N GLY A 50 -12.76 -8.58 11.63
CA GLY A 50 -12.77 -9.71 10.72
C GLY A 50 -11.47 -10.48 10.74
N LYS A 51 -11.15 -11.17 9.64
CA LYS A 51 -9.89 -11.88 9.52
C LYS A 51 -8.71 -10.90 9.56
N TRP A 52 -7.63 -11.25 10.26
CA TRP A 52 -6.41 -10.47 10.17
C TRP A 52 -5.77 -10.63 8.79
N MET A 53 -5.43 -9.51 8.16
CA MET A 53 -4.78 -9.47 6.84
C MET A 53 -3.52 -8.62 6.91
N ASP A 54 -2.45 -9.09 6.27
CA ASP A 54 -1.20 -8.34 6.16
C ASP A 54 -1.23 -7.44 4.91
N GLY A 55 -1.90 -6.31 5.06
CA GLY A 55 -2.10 -5.35 3.97
C GLY A 55 -3.17 -4.34 4.35
N TRP A 56 -3.77 -3.73 3.33
CA TRP A 56 -4.87 -2.77 3.47
C TRP A 56 -6.15 -3.35 2.89
N GLU A 57 -7.25 -3.29 3.64
CA GLU A 57 -8.54 -3.82 3.21
C GLU A 57 -9.70 -2.93 3.67
N THR A 58 -10.56 -2.60 2.71
CA THR A 58 -11.70 -1.69 2.87
C THR A 58 -13.03 -2.44 2.84
N ARG A 59 -14.11 -1.78 3.24
CA ARG A 59 -15.47 -2.33 3.07
C ARG A 59 -15.83 -2.45 1.60
N ARG A 60 -16.62 -3.49 1.28
CA ARG A 60 -17.22 -3.65 -0.04
C ARG A 60 -18.24 -2.53 -0.32
N HIS A 61 -18.38 -2.17 -1.60
CA HIS A 61 -19.39 -1.25 -2.14
C HIS A 61 -19.15 0.24 -1.83
N SER A 62 -17.90 0.69 -1.94
CA SER A 62 -17.60 2.12 -2.04
C SER A 62 -18.40 2.73 -3.21
N PRO A 63 -19.00 3.93 -3.08
CA PRO A 63 -19.73 4.59 -4.18
C PRO A 63 -18.85 4.84 -5.42
N SER A 64 -17.53 4.80 -5.23
CA SER A 64 -16.49 4.97 -6.24
C SER A 64 -15.41 3.88 -6.09
N HIS A 65 -14.14 4.22 -6.30
CA HIS A 65 -12.98 3.42 -5.87
C HIS A 65 -12.53 3.83 -4.48
N ASP A 66 -11.85 2.92 -3.79
CA ASP A 66 -11.08 3.23 -2.58
C ASP A 66 -9.68 3.72 -2.96
N TRP A 67 -9.14 4.63 -2.14
CA TRP A 67 -7.87 5.30 -2.42
C TRP A 67 -7.07 5.51 -1.14
N CYS A 68 -5.75 5.55 -1.30
CA CYS A 68 -4.83 6.01 -0.27
C CYS A 68 -3.80 6.97 -0.89
N ILE A 69 -3.20 7.81 -0.05
CA ILE A 69 -2.13 8.73 -0.43
C ILE A 69 -0.85 8.28 0.23
N VAL A 70 0.14 7.90 -0.58
CA VAL A 70 1.47 7.52 -0.11
C VAL A 70 2.44 8.66 -0.36
N ARG A 71 3.14 9.08 0.70
CA ARG A 71 4.30 9.96 0.59
C ARG A 71 5.55 9.09 0.42
N LEU A 72 6.32 9.35 -0.62
CA LEU A 72 7.65 8.76 -0.78
C LEU A 72 8.60 9.29 0.30
N GLY A 73 9.52 8.46 0.76
CA GLY A 73 10.51 8.83 1.75
C GLY A 73 11.57 9.81 1.24
N THR A 74 11.83 9.77 -0.07
CA THR A 74 12.79 10.65 -0.74
C THR A 74 12.28 11.06 -2.12
N PRO A 75 12.55 12.29 -2.59
CA PRO A 75 12.27 12.69 -3.96
C PRO A 75 13.00 11.77 -4.96
N GLY A 76 12.33 11.39 -6.05
CA GLY A 76 12.94 10.50 -7.04
C GLY A 76 12.10 10.31 -8.29
N ILE A 77 12.66 9.56 -9.24
CA ILE A 77 11.98 9.17 -10.49
C ILE A 77 11.39 7.78 -10.29
N ILE A 78 10.07 7.67 -10.36
CA ILE A 78 9.37 6.38 -10.29
C ILE A 78 9.63 5.62 -11.60
N ARG A 79 10.27 4.45 -11.50
CA ARG A 79 10.58 3.58 -12.66
C ARG A 79 9.61 2.42 -12.81
N GLY A 80 8.89 2.10 -11.74
CA GLY A 80 7.84 1.09 -11.68
C GLY A 80 7.18 1.13 -10.30
N VAL A 81 6.03 0.46 -10.18
CA VAL A 81 5.28 0.32 -8.93
C VAL A 81 4.86 -1.13 -8.83
N VAL A 82 5.08 -1.73 -7.65
CA VAL A 82 4.58 -3.06 -7.33
C VAL A 82 3.29 -2.91 -6.55
N VAL A 83 2.22 -3.55 -7.04
CA VAL A 83 0.96 -3.69 -6.32
C VAL A 83 0.81 -5.17 -5.99
N ASP A 84 1.12 -5.54 -4.75
CA ASP A 84 1.05 -6.92 -4.27
C ASP A 84 -0.33 -7.19 -3.65
N THR A 85 -1.05 -8.17 -4.21
CA THR A 85 -2.37 -8.60 -3.73
C THR A 85 -2.30 -9.96 -3.04
N SER A 86 -1.13 -10.36 -2.53
CA SER A 86 -0.92 -11.64 -1.86
C SER A 86 -1.96 -11.87 -0.76
N PHE A 87 -2.49 -13.10 -0.73
CA PHE A 87 -3.51 -13.58 0.22
C PHE A 87 -4.90 -12.96 0.15
N PHE A 88 -5.11 -11.86 -0.59
CA PHE A 88 -6.42 -11.34 -0.93
C PHE A 88 -7.06 -12.19 -2.03
N ARG A 89 -7.68 -13.33 -1.66
CA ARG A 89 -8.25 -14.30 -2.61
C ARG A 89 -9.75 -14.07 -2.80
N GLY A 90 -10.12 -13.45 -3.93
CA GLY A 90 -11.52 -13.13 -4.27
C GLY A 90 -12.02 -11.79 -3.71
N ASN A 91 -11.17 -11.06 -3.00
CA ASN A 91 -11.39 -9.69 -2.51
C ASN A 91 -10.24 -8.74 -2.90
N TYR A 92 -9.32 -9.16 -3.77
CA TYR A 92 -8.34 -8.25 -4.38
C TYR A 92 -9.07 -7.22 -5.27
N PRO A 93 -8.50 -6.02 -5.46
CA PRO A 93 -9.08 -5.04 -6.36
C PRO A 93 -9.08 -5.54 -7.80
N GLU A 94 -10.20 -5.39 -8.51
CA GLU A 94 -10.29 -5.78 -9.93
C GLU A 94 -9.33 -4.97 -10.80
N HIS A 95 -9.15 -3.69 -10.45
CA HIS A 95 -8.27 -2.75 -11.12
C HIS A 95 -7.63 -1.81 -10.10
N CYS A 96 -6.45 -1.29 -10.44
CA CYS A 96 -5.85 -0.18 -9.71
C CYS A 96 -5.28 0.85 -10.69
N SER A 97 -5.18 2.09 -10.25
CA SER A 97 -4.50 3.17 -10.96
C SER A 97 -3.53 3.85 -10.01
N ILE A 98 -2.42 4.34 -10.55
CA ILE A 98 -1.42 5.08 -9.79
C ILE A 98 -1.30 6.48 -10.38
N GLU A 99 -1.46 7.47 -9.51
CA GLU A 99 -1.22 8.88 -9.79
C GLU A 99 -0.04 9.35 -8.93
N ALA A 100 0.75 10.27 -9.46
CA ALA A 100 1.90 10.82 -8.75
C ALA A 100 1.99 12.33 -8.96
N CYS A 101 2.39 13.04 -7.91
CA CYS A 101 2.71 14.46 -7.98
C CYS A 101 4.00 14.74 -7.22
N ALA A 102 4.68 15.82 -7.61
CA ALA A 102 5.81 16.36 -6.86
C ALA A 102 5.34 17.61 -6.12
N ILE A 103 5.56 17.65 -4.81
CA ILE A 103 5.24 18.79 -3.95
C ILE A 103 6.56 19.34 -3.40
N HIS A 104 6.81 20.63 -3.59
CA HIS A 104 8.00 21.26 -3.05
C HIS A 104 7.93 21.36 -1.51
N GLY A 105 9.06 21.09 -0.85
CA GLY A 105 9.22 21.33 0.59
C GLY A 105 8.81 20.19 1.51
N THR A 106 8.34 19.04 1.02
CA THR A 106 8.07 17.86 1.87
C THR A 106 8.09 16.53 1.07
N PRO A 107 8.93 15.54 1.46
CA PRO A 107 10.09 15.67 2.33
C PRO A 107 11.19 16.45 1.59
N SER A 108 11.89 17.33 2.32
CA SER A 108 12.98 18.15 1.80
C SER A 108 14.23 17.35 1.48
#